data_AF-A0A0A1X9P4-F1
#
_entry.id   AF-A0A0A1X9P4-F1
#
_cell.length_a   1.000
_cell.length_b   1.000
_cell.length_c   1.000
_cell.angle_alpha   90.00
_cell.angle_beta   90.00
_cell.angle_gamma   90.00
#
_symmetry.space_group_name_H-M   'P 1'
#
loop_
_entity.id
_entity.type
_entity.pdbx_description
1 polymer ?
#
loop_
_entity_poly.entity_id
_entity_poly.type
_entity_poly.pdbx_seq_one_letter_code
_entity_poly.pdbx_strand_id
1 'polypeptide(L)'
;MSSYPSNRGYTAMVNRSPRFKIPPESKYPAPNAYDYVRPEADVKICYPFNSSDTRFRLQLGKQIGPSPSDYYHYRRRVEPVEMAFGKQRFVIPAYSVFCGAENKSRCFKCQTQPEGDYYHNFDHNLDLCRPCMNAEIEELNNCKYERLKRSNRLRALGKYKPARWCDFFHKHYSGDLSVDKYPRTVLRLKTRVENYLQTYDTMHKWYVQY
;
A
#
# COMPACT_ATOMS: atom_id res chain seq x y z
N MET A 1 51.27 29.38 -10.94
CA MET A 1 50.51 29.01 -9.72
C MET A 1 49.36 28.08 -10.14
N SER A 2 49.47 26.79 -9.82
CA SER A 2 48.44 25.78 -10.13
C SER A 2 47.35 25.84 -9.05
N SER A 3 46.12 26.12 -9.47
CA SER A 3 44.94 26.11 -8.59
C SER A 3 44.56 24.67 -8.22
N TYR A 4 44.39 24.39 -6.93
CA TYR A 4 44.03 23.07 -6.39
C TYR A 4 42.63 22.62 -6.86
N PRO A 5 42.40 21.31 -7.12
CA PRO A 5 41.07 20.82 -7.45
C PRO A 5 40.19 20.73 -6.19
N SER A 6 38.89 20.92 -6.38
CA SER A 6 37.86 21.07 -5.34
C SER A 6 37.86 19.98 -4.24
N ASN A 7 37.64 20.40 -3.00
CA ASN A 7 37.50 19.60 -1.75
C ASN A 7 36.40 18.51 -1.73
N ARG A 8 35.75 18.20 -2.86
CA ARG A 8 34.65 17.21 -2.93
C ARG A 8 35.01 15.91 -3.66
N GLY A 9 36.28 15.65 -3.96
CA GLY A 9 36.75 14.32 -4.35
C GLY A 9 36.29 13.80 -5.72
N TYR A 10 35.88 14.66 -6.64
CA TYR A 10 35.56 14.27 -8.03
C TYR A 10 36.44 15.04 -9.01
N THR A 11 37.19 14.31 -9.84
CA THR A 11 38.06 14.91 -10.86
C THR A 11 37.25 15.33 -12.09
N ALA A 12 37.73 16.37 -12.79
CA ALA A 12 37.07 16.94 -13.98
C ALA A 12 36.93 15.96 -15.17
N MET A 13 37.58 14.80 -15.12
CA MET A 13 37.66 13.80 -16.18
C MET A 13 36.69 12.62 -16.00
N VAL A 14 35.82 12.63 -14.98
CA VAL A 14 34.87 11.52 -14.75
C VAL A 14 33.71 11.59 -15.73
N ASN A 15 33.47 10.48 -16.45
CA ASN A 15 32.33 10.33 -17.35
C ASN A 15 31.00 10.56 -16.59
N ARG A 16 30.30 11.64 -16.95
CA ARG A 16 28.99 12.02 -16.41
C ARG A 16 27.81 11.39 -17.14
N SER A 17 28.06 10.61 -18.19
CA SER A 17 26.98 9.90 -18.89
C SER A 17 26.30 8.92 -17.93
N PRO A 18 24.97 8.80 -17.96
CA PRO A 18 24.26 7.83 -17.13
C PRO A 18 24.80 6.43 -17.43
N ARG A 19 25.40 5.77 -16.42
CA ARG A 19 26.00 4.43 -16.57
C ARG A 19 24.95 3.34 -16.83
N PHE A 20 23.69 3.64 -16.55
CA PHE A 20 22.56 2.76 -16.80
C PHE A 20 21.63 3.41 -17.81
N LYS A 21 21.06 2.59 -18.70
CA LYS A 21 19.97 3.03 -19.57
C LYS A 21 18.88 3.59 -18.67
N ILE A 22 18.55 4.86 -18.86
CA ILE A 22 17.41 5.47 -18.18
C ILE A 22 16.19 4.64 -18.62
N PRO A 23 15.43 4.05 -17.69
CA PRO A 23 14.23 3.31 -18.06
C PRO A 23 13.32 4.24 -18.85
N PRO A 24 12.62 3.75 -19.88
CA PRO A 24 11.66 4.56 -20.62
C PRO A 24 10.69 5.19 -19.63
N GLU A 25 10.32 6.45 -19.85
CA GLU A 25 9.33 7.13 -19.01
C GLU A 25 8.12 6.22 -18.84
N SER A 26 7.80 5.91 -17.59
CA SER A 26 6.66 5.09 -17.28
C SER A 26 5.41 5.82 -17.77
N LYS A 27 4.66 5.22 -18.71
CA LYS A 27 3.31 5.68 -19.06
C LYS A 27 2.37 5.68 -17.86
N TYR A 28 2.75 4.98 -16.80
CA TYR A 28 2.02 4.94 -15.55
C TYR A 28 2.54 6.02 -14.61
N PRO A 29 1.66 6.88 -14.09
CA PRO A 29 2.03 7.88 -13.10
C PRO A 29 2.69 7.23 -11.89
N ALA A 30 3.64 7.95 -11.29
CA ALA A 30 4.16 7.56 -9.98
C ALA A 30 3.01 7.49 -8.97
N PRO A 31 3.12 6.68 -7.91
CA PRO A 31 2.05 6.49 -6.91
C PRO A 31 1.45 7.77 -6.31
N ASN A 32 2.18 8.88 -6.37
CA ASN A 32 1.77 10.18 -5.83
C ASN A 32 1.48 11.22 -6.93
N ALA A 33 1.49 10.85 -8.22
CA ALA A 33 1.35 11.83 -9.31
C ALA A 33 -0.09 12.37 -9.43
N TYR A 34 -1.07 11.69 -8.83
CA TYR A 34 -2.46 12.15 -8.71
C TYR A 34 -2.77 12.77 -7.35
N ASP A 35 -1.82 12.76 -6.41
CA ASP A 35 -2.03 13.45 -5.15
C ASP A 35 -2.06 14.94 -5.47
N TYR A 36 -3.19 15.59 -5.17
CA TYR A 36 -3.34 17.03 -5.35
C TYR A 36 -2.40 17.74 -4.39
N VAL A 37 -1.20 18.09 -4.86
CA VAL A 37 -0.32 19.02 -4.18
C VAL A 37 -0.93 20.40 -4.39
N ARG A 38 -1.62 20.90 -3.36
CA ARG A 38 -2.09 22.29 -3.37
C ARG A 38 -0.84 23.16 -3.55
N PRO A 39 -0.70 23.93 -4.65
CA PRO A 39 0.47 24.79 -4.81
C PRO A 39 0.47 25.75 -3.62
N GLU A 40 1.53 25.65 -2.81
CA GLU A 40 1.72 26.59 -1.71
C GLU A 40 1.81 27.97 -2.34
N ALA A 41 0.91 28.88 -1.97
CA ALA A 41 1.02 30.26 -2.40
C ALA A 41 2.32 30.80 -1.83
N ASP A 42 3.18 31.37 -2.68
CA ASP A 42 4.39 32.08 -2.25
C ASP A 42 3.97 33.18 -1.26
N VAL A 43 4.13 32.91 0.04
CA VAL A 43 3.88 33.92 1.07
C VAL A 43 5.03 34.90 0.99
N LYS A 44 4.83 36.00 0.25
CA LYS A 44 5.71 37.17 0.37
C LYS A 44 5.60 37.68 1.81
N ILE A 45 6.65 37.43 2.59
CA ILE A 45 6.79 38.01 3.93
C ILE A 45 7.03 39.51 3.75
N CYS A 46 5.93 40.28 3.71
CA CYS A 46 5.97 41.73 3.80
C CYS A 46 5.70 42.10 5.26
N TYR A 47 6.74 42.41 6.01
CA TYR A 47 6.58 43.01 7.32
C TYR A 47 6.01 44.43 7.15
N PRO A 48 4.85 44.77 7.77
CA PRO A 48 4.43 46.15 7.81
C PRO A 48 5.30 46.89 8.84
N PHE A 49 5.92 48.00 8.42
CA PHE A 49 6.62 48.98 9.26
C PHE A 49 7.98 48.58 9.86
N ASN A 50 8.91 47.95 9.10
CA ASN A 50 10.33 47.84 9.49
C ASN A 50 10.58 47.38 10.95
N SER A 51 9.81 46.41 11.46
CA SER A 51 9.98 45.93 12.83
C SER A 51 11.10 44.90 12.93
N SER A 52 12.35 45.34 12.76
CA SER A 52 13.57 44.57 13.07
C SER A 52 14.07 44.84 14.49
N ASP A 53 13.18 45.23 15.42
CA ASP A 53 13.52 45.38 16.83
C ASP A 53 13.22 44.10 17.61
N THR A 54 14.12 43.78 18.54
CA THR A 54 14.09 42.56 19.36
C THR A 54 12.87 42.56 20.28
N ARG A 55 11.89 41.68 20.02
CA ARG A 55 10.66 41.59 20.82
C ARG A 55 10.82 40.62 21.99
N PHE A 56 10.34 41.08 23.16
CA PHE A 56 10.14 40.32 24.40
C PHE A 56 9.40 39.00 24.16
N ARG A 57 9.88 37.91 24.76
CA ARG A 57 9.17 36.60 24.77
C ARG A 57 7.84 36.74 25.51
N LEU A 58 6.74 36.67 24.76
CA LEU A 58 5.39 36.54 25.31
C LEU A 58 5.19 35.13 25.89
N GLN A 59 4.54 35.08 27.05
CA GLN A 59 4.12 33.84 27.70
C GLN A 59 3.21 33.02 26.78
N LEU A 60 3.34 31.69 26.87
CA LEU A 60 2.73 30.68 26.01
C LEU A 60 1.18 30.74 26.08
N GLY A 61 0.58 31.65 25.31
CA GLY A 61 -0.86 31.71 25.06
C GLY A 61 -1.30 30.63 24.07
N LYS A 62 -2.54 30.16 24.24
CA LYS A 62 -3.22 29.10 23.46
C LYS A 62 -2.85 29.13 21.97
N GLN A 63 -2.38 28.00 21.44
CA GLN A 63 -2.06 27.81 20.03
C GLN A 63 -3.27 28.21 19.16
N ILE A 64 -3.10 29.22 18.31
CA ILE A 64 -4.13 29.74 17.38
C ILE A 64 -4.16 28.90 16.08
N GLY A 65 -3.24 27.95 15.92
CA GLY A 65 -3.19 27.04 14.78
C GLY A 65 -3.21 25.58 15.23
N PRO A 66 -3.64 24.67 14.34
CA PRO A 66 -3.46 23.24 14.55
C PRO A 66 -2.01 22.95 14.97
N SER A 67 -1.83 22.17 16.04
CA SER A 67 -0.55 21.60 16.46
C SER A 67 0.12 20.92 15.24
N PRO A 68 1.45 20.75 15.20
CA PRO A 68 2.09 19.88 14.20
C PRO A 68 1.45 18.47 14.08
N SER A 69 0.76 17.99 15.13
CA SER A 69 -0.04 16.76 15.15
C SER A 69 -1.45 16.88 14.52
N ASP A 70 -1.95 18.09 14.32
CA ASP A 70 -3.28 18.40 13.79
C ASP A 70 -3.26 18.60 12.26
N TYR A 71 -2.08 18.68 11.64
CA TYR A 71 -1.94 18.51 10.20
C TYR A 71 -2.24 17.04 9.87
N TYR A 72 -3.07 16.80 8.86
CA TYR A 72 -3.31 15.46 8.32
C TYR A 72 -1.96 14.85 7.95
N HIS A 73 -1.44 13.93 8.78
CA HIS A 73 -0.30 13.12 8.39
C HIS A 73 -0.75 12.32 7.17
N TYR A 74 -0.25 12.67 5.98
CA TYR A 74 -0.35 11.80 4.82
C TYR A 74 0.31 10.49 5.23
N ARG A 75 -0.48 9.47 5.59
CA ARG A 75 0.04 8.15 5.93
C ARG A 75 0.83 7.70 4.71
N ARG A 76 2.16 7.66 4.85
CA ARG A 76 3.04 7.20 3.79
C ARG A 76 2.60 5.76 3.47
N ARG A 77 2.14 5.55 2.24
CA ARG A 77 1.77 4.23 1.74
C ARG A 77 3.03 3.38 1.77
N VAL A 78 3.09 2.39 2.65
CA VAL A 78 4.21 1.45 2.68
C VAL A 78 3.77 0.24 1.88
N GLU A 79 4.33 0.08 0.69
CA GLU A 79 4.22 -1.19 -0.03
C GLU A 79 4.95 -2.26 0.79
N PRO A 80 4.31 -3.42 1.06
CA PRO A 80 4.99 -4.52 1.72
C PRO A 80 6.04 -5.07 0.75
N VAL A 81 7.29 -4.73 1.03
CA VAL A 81 8.45 -5.17 0.24
C VAL A 81 9.29 -6.09 1.11
N GLU A 82 9.59 -7.28 0.61
CA GLU A 82 10.63 -8.11 1.22
C GLU A 82 11.99 -7.62 0.74
N MET A 83 12.81 -7.19 1.69
CA MET A 83 14.19 -6.79 1.45
C MET A 83 15.09 -7.96 1.84
N ALA A 84 15.56 -8.72 0.86
CA ALA A 84 16.73 -9.56 1.06
C ALA A 84 17.98 -8.66 1.07
N PHE A 85 18.77 -8.68 2.14
CA PHE A 85 19.99 -7.88 2.30
C PHE A 85 20.84 -7.90 1.01
N GLY A 86 20.88 -6.79 0.27
CA GLY A 86 21.67 -6.61 -0.95
C GLY A 86 21.08 -7.16 -2.25
N LYS A 87 19.84 -7.65 -2.30
CA LYS A 87 19.18 -8.15 -3.52
C LYS A 87 17.89 -7.41 -3.87
N GLN A 88 17.36 -7.70 -5.06
CA GLN A 88 16.12 -7.12 -5.62
C GLN A 88 14.97 -7.11 -4.61
N ARG A 89 14.25 -5.98 -4.57
CA ARG A 89 13.00 -5.81 -3.84
C ARG A 89 11.92 -6.65 -4.50
N PHE A 90 11.30 -7.58 -3.77
CA PHE A 90 10.12 -8.30 -4.22
C PHE A 90 8.88 -7.64 -3.64
N VAL A 91 7.92 -7.29 -4.51
CA VAL A 91 6.61 -6.79 -4.10
C VAL A 91 5.79 -8.00 -3.66
N ILE A 92 5.37 -8.03 -2.41
CA ILE A 92 4.45 -9.08 -1.93
C ILE A 92 3.12 -8.89 -2.66
N PRO A 93 2.59 -9.92 -3.34
CA PRO A 93 1.31 -9.80 -4.04
C PRO A 93 0.17 -9.54 -3.06
N ALA A 94 -0.78 -8.72 -3.50
CA ALA A 94 -1.93 -8.31 -2.71
C ALA A 94 -2.83 -9.46 -2.28
N TYR A 95 -2.93 -10.49 -3.14
CA TYR A 95 -3.77 -11.66 -2.97
C TYR A 95 -2.88 -12.90 -3.05
N SER A 96 -3.14 -13.88 -2.18
CA SER A 96 -2.60 -15.22 -2.38
C SER A 96 -3.35 -15.92 -3.52
N VAL A 97 -2.60 -16.63 -4.36
CA VAL A 97 -3.18 -17.39 -5.47
C VAL A 97 -3.02 -18.87 -5.19
N PHE A 98 -4.14 -19.57 -5.03
CA PHE A 98 -4.17 -21.02 -4.97
C PHE A 98 -4.36 -21.59 -6.36
N CYS A 99 -3.51 -22.54 -6.73
CA CYS A 99 -3.49 -23.17 -8.04
C CYS A 99 -3.76 -24.67 -7.91
N GLY A 100 -4.54 -25.20 -8.84
CA GLY A 100 -4.82 -26.63 -8.95
C GLY A 100 -5.84 -26.92 -10.05
N ALA A 101 -6.09 -28.20 -10.33
CA ALA A 101 -7.02 -28.58 -11.39
C ALA A 101 -8.46 -28.12 -11.12
N GLU A 102 -8.90 -28.22 -9.87
CA GLU A 102 -10.26 -27.88 -9.44
C GLU A 102 -10.23 -26.99 -8.20
N ASN A 103 -11.11 -25.99 -8.19
CA ASN A 103 -11.23 -25.10 -7.05
C ASN A 103 -11.96 -25.81 -5.89
N LYS A 104 -11.20 -26.19 -4.86
CA LYS A 104 -11.72 -26.86 -3.65
C LYS A 104 -12.06 -25.90 -2.51
N SER A 105 -11.95 -24.59 -2.73
CA SER A 105 -12.27 -23.61 -1.68
C SER A 105 -13.74 -23.68 -1.29
N ARG A 106 -14.01 -23.66 0.02
CA ARG A 106 -15.37 -23.70 0.58
C ARG A 106 -15.46 -22.79 1.79
N CYS A 107 -16.43 -21.90 1.79
CA CYS A 107 -16.64 -21.00 2.92
C CYS A 107 -17.00 -21.78 4.18
N PHE A 108 -16.24 -21.62 5.27
CA PHE A 108 -16.48 -22.34 6.51
C PHE A 108 -17.84 -22.01 7.16
N LYS A 109 -18.43 -20.85 6.84
CA LYS A 109 -19.75 -20.43 7.35
C LYS A 109 -20.91 -20.97 6.52
N CYS A 110 -21.01 -20.55 5.26
CA CYS A 110 -22.14 -20.88 4.41
C CYS A 110 -21.95 -22.19 3.63
N GLN A 111 -20.77 -22.81 3.72
CA GLN A 111 -20.42 -24.07 3.04
C GLN A 111 -20.52 -24.03 1.51
N THR A 112 -20.76 -22.85 0.93
CA THR A 112 -20.76 -22.63 -0.51
C THR A 112 -19.35 -22.34 -1.01
N GLN A 113 -19.12 -22.68 -2.27
CA GLN A 113 -17.91 -22.28 -2.98
C GLN A 113 -17.90 -20.76 -3.14
N PRO A 114 -16.80 -20.06 -2.80
CA PRO A 114 -16.72 -18.63 -3.00
C PRO A 114 -16.65 -18.27 -4.48
N GLU A 115 -17.40 -17.24 -4.87
CA GLU A 115 -17.34 -16.66 -6.20
C GLU A 115 -16.24 -15.59 -6.27
N GLY A 116 -15.22 -15.85 -7.09
CA GLY A 116 -14.10 -14.94 -7.29
C GLY A 116 -13.15 -14.88 -6.08
N ASP A 117 -12.85 -13.66 -5.63
CA ASP A 117 -11.96 -13.42 -4.49
C ASP A 117 -12.64 -13.79 -3.16
N TYR A 118 -11.87 -14.35 -2.25
CA TYR A 118 -12.30 -14.72 -0.90
C TYR A 118 -11.21 -14.40 0.11
N TYR A 119 -11.38 -14.83 1.35
CA TYR A 119 -10.37 -14.70 2.37
C TYR A 119 -9.97 -16.06 2.93
N HIS A 120 -8.67 -16.28 3.08
CA HIS A 120 -8.10 -17.51 3.60
C HIS A 120 -7.37 -17.24 4.91
N ASN A 121 -7.60 -18.08 5.91
CA ASN A 121 -6.84 -18.09 7.15
C ASN A 121 -5.77 -19.19 7.10
N PHE A 122 -4.51 -18.78 6.93
CA PHE A 122 -3.37 -19.68 6.83
C PHE A 122 -3.06 -20.43 8.13
N ASP A 123 -3.49 -19.94 9.30
CA ASP A 123 -3.26 -20.63 10.58
C ASP A 123 -4.12 -21.90 10.71
N HIS A 124 -5.33 -21.86 10.15
CA HIS A 124 -6.36 -22.89 10.35
C HIS A 124 -6.83 -23.55 9.05
N ASN A 125 -6.31 -23.12 7.90
CA ASN A 125 -6.73 -23.54 6.56
C ASN A 125 -8.24 -23.41 6.35
N LEU A 126 -8.82 -22.29 6.77
CA LEU A 126 -10.25 -22.00 6.62
C LEU A 126 -10.48 -20.88 5.60
N ASP A 127 -11.43 -21.08 4.71
CA ASP A 127 -11.84 -20.07 3.74
C ASP A 127 -13.13 -19.38 4.18
N LEU A 128 -13.23 -18.08 3.89
CA LEU A 128 -14.38 -17.25 4.17
C LEU A 128 -14.74 -16.45 2.92
N CYS A 129 -15.97 -16.59 2.43
CA CYS A 129 -16.43 -15.84 1.26
C CYS A 129 -16.65 -14.35 1.61
N ARG A 130 -16.59 -13.48 0.58
CA ARG A 130 -16.79 -12.03 0.75
C ARG A 130 -18.12 -11.66 1.40
N PRO A 131 -19.28 -12.24 1.01
CA PRO A 131 -20.56 -11.92 1.66
C PRO A 131 -20.54 -12.21 3.17
N CYS A 132 -20.01 -13.37 3.57
CA CYS A 132 -19.93 -13.73 4.99
C CYS A 132 -18.93 -12.88 5.78
N MET A 133 -17.82 -12.48 5.16
CA MET A 133 -16.86 -11.55 5.77
C MET A 133 -17.49 -10.17 5.97
N ASN A 134 -18.19 -9.66 4.96
CA ASN A 134 -18.88 -8.37 5.04
C ASN A 134 -19.97 -8.38 6.11
N ALA A 135 -20.78 -9.45 6.17
CA ALA A 135 -21.81 -9.60 7.19
C ALA A 135 -21.22 -9.57 8.62
N GLU A 136 -20.09 -10.24 8.86
CA GLU A 136 -19.39 -10.18 10.16
C GLU A 136 -18.89 -8.77 10.47
N ILE A 137 -18.32 -8.09 9.49
CA ILE A 137 -17.82 -6.71 9.68
C ILE A 137 -18.98 -5.75 9.96
N GLU A 138 -20.09 -5.87 9.24
CA GLU A 138 -21.29 -5.06 9.43
C GLU A 138 -21.91 -5.28 10.81
N GLU A 139 -22.03 -6.54 11.25
CA GLU A 139 -22.48 -6.88 12.60
C GLU A 139 -21.60 -6.26 13.68
N LEU A 140 -20.27 -6.36 13.51
CA LEU A 140 -19.31 -5.80 14.47
C LEU A 140 -19.27 -4.29 14.45
N ASN A 141 -19.62 -3.66 13.32
CA ASN A 141 -19.64 -2.20 13.22
C ASN A 141 -20.77 -1.57 14.05
N ASN A 142 -21.84 -2.33 14.31
CA ASN A 142 -22.91 -1.90 15.18
C ASN A 142 -22.41 -1.78 16.64
N CYS A 143 -22.77 -0.69 17.34
CA CYS A 143 -22.43 -0.46 18.74
C CYS A 143 -23.12 -1.42 19.74
N LYS A 144 -23.76 -2.48 19.25
CA LYS A 144 -24.45 -3.49 20.07
C LYS A 144 -23.48 -4.40 20.84
N TYR A 145 -22.26 -4.57 20.33
CA TYR A 145 -21.26 -5.43 20.94
C TYR A 145 -20.42 -4.68 21.98
N GLU A 146 -20.13 -5.38 23.08
CA GLU A 146 -19.14 -4.95 24.06
C GLU A 146 -17.78 -4.73 23.38
N ARG A 147 -17.10 -3.63 23.73
CA ARG A 147 -15.86 -3.17 23.07
C ARG A 147 -14.79 -4.25 23.00
N LEU A 148 -14.58 -5.01 24.08
CA LEU A 148 -13.55 -6.05 24.16
C LEU A 148 -13.88 -7.28 23.29
N LYS A 149 -15.15 -7.69 23.24
CA LYS A 149 -15.60 -8.78 22.35
C LYS A 149 -15.46 -8.36 20.89
N ARG A 150 -15.83 -7.11 20.57
CA ARG A 150 -15.67 -6.53 19.23
C ARG A 150 -14.20 -6.52 18.80
N SER A 151 -13.29 -6.04 19.64
CA SER A 151 -11.86 -5.98 19.30
C SER A 151 -11.26 -7.37 19.09
N ASN A 152 -11.62 -8.35 19.93
CA ASN A 152 -11.15 -9.72 19.80
C ASN A 152 -11.64 -10.36 18.50
N ARG A 153 -12.91 -10.13 18.14
CA ARG A 153 -13.48 -10.66 16.90
C ARG A 153 -12.86 -10.01 15.66
N LEU A 154 -12.67 -8.69 15.66
CA LEU A 154 -11.97 -7.98 14.59
C LEU A 154 -10.53 -8.48 14.41
N ARG A 155 -9.81 -8.73 15.50
CA ARG A 155 -8.47 -9.33 15.44
C ARG A 155 -8.50 -10.73 14.82
N ALA A 156 -9.49 -11.56 15.18
CA ALA A 156 -9.64 -12.89 14.60
C ALA A 156 -9.96 -12.83 13.09
N LEU A 157 -10.85 -11.93 12.66
CA LEU A 157 -11.14 -11.68 11.25
C LEU A 157 -9.91 -11.13 10.51
N GLY A 158 -9.06 -10.36 11.20
CA GLY A 158 -7.82 -9.81 10.64
C GLY A 158 -6.76 -10.84 10.22
N LYS A 159 -6.88 -12.07 10.72
CA LYS A 159 -6.05 -13.21 10.31
C LYS A 159 -6.39 -13.71 8.90
N TYR A 160 -7.62 -13.50 8.46
CA TYR A 160 -8.04 -13.87 7.12
C TYR A 160 -7.42 -12.91 6.10
N LYS A 161 -6.61 -13.45 5.20
CA LYS A 161 -5.94 -12.70 4.14
C LYS A 161 -6.66 -12.90 2.81
N PRO A 162 -6.71 -11.87 1.95
CA PRO A 162 -7.36 -12.00 0.65
C PRO A 162 -6.66 -13.07 -0.20
N ALA A 163 -7.46 -13.94 -0.79
CA ALA A 163 -7.05 -15.08 -1.57
C ALA A 163 -7.92 -15.23 -2.81
N ARG A 164 -7.41 -15.92 -3.83
CA ARG A 164 -8.16 -16.22 -5.04
C ARG A 164 -7.67 -17.50 -5.70
N TRP A 165 -8.55 -18.07 -6.51
CA TRP A 165 -8.24 -19.23 -7.33
C TRP A 165 -7.53 -18.83 -8.62
N CYS A 166 -6.62 -19.65 -9.13
CA CYS A 166 -5.76 -19.38 -10.29
C CYS A 166 -6.49 -19.20 -11.64
N ASP A 167 -7.80 -19.46 -11.71
CA ASP A 167 -8.58 -19.41 -12.95
C ASP A 167 -8.52 -18.04 -13.65
N PHE A 168 -8.31 -16.94 -12.94
CA PHE A 168 -8.14 -15.61 -13.57
C PHE A 168 -6.89 -15.48 -14.46
N PHE A 169 -5.87 -16.32 -14.28
CA PHE A 169 -4.60 -16.25 -15.01
C PHE A 169 -4.38 -17.38 -16.00
N HIS A 170 -4.80 -18.59 -15.67
CA HIS A 170 -4.68 -19.75 -16.56
C HIS A 170 -5.89 -20.67 -16.46
N LYS A 171 -6.03 -21.56 -17.43
CA LYS A 171 -7.04 -22.62 -17.42
C LYS A 171 -6.34 -23.96 -17.26
N HIS A 172 -6.79 -24.76 -16.30
CA HIS A 172 -6.39 -26.17 -16.18
C HIS A 172 -7.18 -27.03 -17.16
N TYR A 173 -6.51 -27.98 -17.82
CA TYR A 173 -7.15 -28.96 -18.70
C TYR A 173 -7.23 -30.33 -18.05
N SER A 174 -6.11 -30.80 -17.48
CA SER A 174 -6.02 -32.10 -16.82
C SER A 174 -4.88 -32.08 -15.80
N GLY A 175 -5.19 -32.31 -14.53
CA GLY A 175 -4.20 -32.25 -13.45
C GLY A 175 -3.45 -30.92 -13.44
N ASP A 176 -2.13 -30.99 -13.51
CA ASP A 176 -1.23 -29.82 -13.43
C ASP A 176 -1.03 -29.12 -14.78
N LEU A 177 -1.61 -29.64 -15.87
CA LEU A 177 -1.52 -28.99 -17.18
C LEU A 177 -2.38 -27.73 -17.21
N SER A 178 -1.72 -26.57 -17.18
CA SER A 178 -2.35 -25.25 -17.25
C SER A 178 -1.87 -24.46 -18.47
N VAL A 179 -2.77 -23.71 -19.13
CA VAL A 179 -2.43 -22.77 -20.19
C VAL A 179 -2.81 -21.35 -19.77
N ASP A 180 -1.84 -20.43 -19.83
CA ASP A 180 -2.03 -19.02 -19.51
C ASP A 180 -3.11 -18.40 -20.41
N LYS A 181 -4.09 -17.71 -19.80
CA LYS A 181 -5.16 -16.98 -20.52
C LYS A 181 -4.62 -15.71 -21.20
N TYR A 182 -3.49 -15.18 -20.70
CA TYR A 182 -2.89 -13.93 -21.17
C TYR A 182 -1.37 -14.08 -21.28
N PRO A 183 -0.70 -13.30 -22.14
CA PRO A 183 0.75 -13.26 -22.17
C PRO A 183 1.31 -12.75 -20.83
N ARG A 184 2.49 -13.25 -20.44
CA ARG A 184 3.16 -12.93 -19.17
C ARG A 184 3.35 -11.43 -18.91
N THR A 185 3.53 -10.63 -19.96
CA THR A 185 3.66 -9.16 -19.85
C THR A 185 2.37 -8.52 -19.32
N VAL A 186 1.21 -8.97 -19.82
CA VAL A 186 -0.11 -8.52 -19.38
C VAL A 186 -0.39 -9.00 -17.96
N LEU A 187 -0.04 -10.25 -17.64
CA LEU A 187 -0.20 -10.79 -16.28
C LEU A 187 0.58 -9.98 -15.24
N ARG A 188 1.86 -9.69 -15.52
CA ARG A 188 2.70 -8.86 -14.64
C ARG A 188 2.14 -7.45 -14.48
N LEU A 189 1.60 -6.87 -15.54
CA LEU A 189 0.98 -5.54 -15.47
C LEU A 189 -0.28 -5.58 -14.60
N LYS A 190 -1.15 -6.58 -14.77
CA LYS A 190 -2.34 -6.77 -13.95
C LYS A 190 -1.98 -6.91 -12.46
N THR A 191 -1.04 -7.78 -12.12
CA THR A 191 -0.58 -7.95 -10.73
C THR A 191 -0.01 -6.65 -10.16
N ARG A 192 0.76 -5.88 -10.95
CA ARG A 192 1.29 -4.58 -10.50
C ARG A 192 0.17 -3.58 -10.21
N VAL A 193 -0.81 -3.47 -11.10
CA VAL A 193 -1.97 -2.57 -10.92
C VAL A 193 -2.80 -3.01 -9.71
N GLU A 194 -3.03 -4.31 -9.53
CA GLU A 194 -3.75 -4.84 -8.36
C GLU A 194 -3.03 -4.55 -7.05
N ASN A 195 -1.71 -4.76 -6.99
CA ASN A 195 -0.91 -4.44 -5.81
C ASN A 195 -0.97 -2.95 -5.49
N TYR A 196 -0.89 -2.10 -6.52
CA TYR A 196 -1.03 -0.66 -6.38
C TYR A 196 -2.41 -0.27 -5.83
N LEU A 197 -3.50 -0.78 -6.41
CA LEU A 197 -4.86 -0.49 -5.99
C LEU A 197 -5.16 -0.99 -4.57
N GLN A 198 -4.58 -2.12 -4.16
CA GLN A 198 -4.73 -2.63 -2.80
C GLN A 198 -4.23 -1.62 -1.76
N THR A 199 -3.20 -0.82 -2.07
CA THR A 199 -2.71 0.24 -1.16
C THR A 199 -3.74 1.33 -0.88
N TYR A 200 -4.74 1.49 -1.76
CA TYR A 200 -5.87 2.41 -1.55
C TYR A 200 -6.99 1.75 -0.76
N ASP A 201 -7.22 0.44 -0.96
CA ASP A 201 -8.28 -0.30 -0.28
C ASP A 201 -7.94 -0.59 1.20
N THR A 202 -6.66 -0.69 1.56
CA THR A 202 -6.22 -0.77 2.96
C THR A 202 -6.52 0.51 3.76
N MET A 203 -6.75 1.65 3.09
CA MET A 203 -7.29 2.85 3.73
C MET A 203 -8.80 2.76 4.05
N HIS A 204 -9.52 1.73 3.62
CA HIS A 204 -10.92 1.48 4.03
C HIS A 204 -11.02 0.35 5.07
N LYS A 205 -10.01 -0.52 5.18
CA LYS A 205 -9.93 -1.64 6.14
C LYS A 205 -9.28 -1.24 7.48
N TRP A 206 -9.71 -0.11 8.06
CA TRP A 206 -9.22 0.40 9.36
C TRP A 206 -9.51 -0.51 10.57
N TYR A 207 -10.21 -1.64 10.39
CA TYR A 207 -10.63 -2.50 11.50
C TYR A 207 -9.62 -3.56 11.93
N VAL A 208 -8.47 -3.69 11.26
CA VAL A 208 -7.57 -4.86 11.38
C VAL A 208 -6.10 -4.50 11.71
N GLN A 209 -5.77 -3.23 11.95
CA GLN A 209 -4.42 -2.87 12.42
C GLN A 209 -4.36 -2.89 13.97
N TYR A 210 -4.20 -4.08 14.55
CA TYR A 210 -3.75 -4.30 15.93
C TYR A 210 -2.91 -5.56 16.07
#